data_AF-A0ABD3TKR1-F1
#
_entry.id   AF-A0ABD3TKR1-F1
#
_cell.length_a   1.000
_cell.length_b   1.000
_cell.length_c   1.000
_cell.angle_alpha   90.00
_cell.angle_beta   90.00
_cell.angle_gamma   90.00
#
_symmetry.space_group_name_H-M   'P 1'
#
loop_
_entity.id
_entity.type
_entity.pdbx_description
1 polymer ?
#
loop_
_entity_poly.entity_id
_entity_poly.type
_entity_poly.pdbx_seq_one_letter_code
_entity_poly.pdbx_strand_id
1 'polypeptide(L)'
;GGNQDDTAANYVKFMCRDLKSDRHQYELVHSPGQGNYGDYGRWSVSCPVKSAICGIQTLVEEPQCDGDDTSLNNVMFFCCE
;
A
#
# COMPACT_ATOMS: atom_id res chain seq x y z
N GLY A 1 23.73 12.13 -16.41
CA GLY A 1 22.77 11.02 -16.46
C GLY A 1 22.42 10.68 -15.04
N GLY A 2 21.28 11.16 -14.58
CA GLY A 2 20.78 10.92 -13.23
C GLY A 2 19.63 9.92 -13.33
N ASN A 3 19.72 8.86 -12.54
CA ASN A 3 18.73 7.82 -12.36
C ASN A 3 17.35 8.44 -12.07
N GLN A 4 16.37 8.17 -12.93
CA GLN A 4 14.97 8.29 -12.54
C GLN A 4 14.56 6.90 -12.04
N ASP A 5 14.36 6.79 -10.72
CA ASP A 5 13.77 5.61 -10.11
C ASP A 5 12.25 5.66 -10.36
N ASP A 6 11.84 5.29 -11.58
CA ASP A 6 10.43 5.28 -12.02
C ASP A 6 9.64 4.15 -11.33
N THR A 7 9.39 4.25 -10.02
CA THR A 7 8.64 3.23 -9.28
C THR A 7 7.32 3.76 -8.73
N ALA A 8 6.28 3.69 -9.56
CA ALA A 8 4.90 3.77 -9.09
C ALA A 8 4.48 2.45 -8.40
N ALA A 9 3.62 2.54 -7.38
CA ALA A 9 3.02 1.38 -6.76
C ALA A 9 1.93 0.79 -7.68
N ASN A 10 2.14 -0.45 -8.15
CA ASN A 10 1.18 -1.14 -9.01
C ASN A 10 0.01 -1.75 -8.22
N TYR A 11 0.31 -2.38 -7.08
CA TYR A 11 -0.68 -3.06 -6.25
C TYR A 11 -0.35 -2.94 -4.77
N VAL A 12 -1.40 -3.02 -3.94
CA VAL A 12 -1.29 -3.07 -2.48
C VAL A 12 -2.03 -4.30 -1.97
N LYS A 13 -1.46 -4.96 -0.95
CA LYS A 13 -2.13 -6.03 -0.20
C LYS A 13 -2.23 -5.66 1.28
N PHE A 14 -3.29 -6.12 1.93
CA PHE A 14 -3.56 -5.83 3.34
C PHE A 14 -3.59 -7.11 4.16
N MET A 15 -3.19 -7.00 5.42
CA MET A 15 -3.39 -8.07 6.40
C MET A 15 -4.66 -7.73 7.20
N CYS A 16 -5.66 -8.60 7.15
CA CYS A 16 -6.89 -8.48 7.92
C CYS A 16 -6.79 -9.32 9.19
N ARG A 17 -7.40 -8.85 10.28
CA ARG A 17 -7.51 -9.60 11.55
C ARG A 17 -8.82 -9.33 12.26
N ASP A 18 -9.28 -10.29 13.06
CA ASP A 18 -10.42 -10.10 13.97
C ASP A 18 -9.98 -9.33 15.23
N LEU A 19 -10.47 -8.11 15.43
CA LEU A 19 -10.13 -7.27 16.58
C LEU A 19 -10.60 -7.84 17.94
N LYS A 20 -11.57 -8.77 17.94
CA LYS A 20 -12.10 -9.38 19.18
C LYS A 20 -11.29 -10.58 19.65
N SER A 21 -10.70 -11.33 18.72
CA SER A 21 -10.03 -12.59 19.03
C SER A 21 -8.56 -12.65 18.64
N ASP A 22 -8.10 -11.78 17.72
CA ASP A 22 -6.78 -11.77 17.06
C ASP A 22 -6.30 -13.15 16.54
N ARG A 23 -7.23 -14.12 16.47
CA ARG A 23 -6.92 -15.53 16.18
C ARG A 23 -7.00 -15.87 14.70
N HIS A 24 -7.68 -15.04 13.93
CA HIS A 24 -7.77 -15.20 12.48
C HIS A 24 -7.15 -13.99 11.81
N GLN A 25 -6.04 -14.22 11.11
CA GLN A 25 -5.41 -13.28 10.21
C GLN A 25 -5.39 -13.85 8.80
N TYR A 26 -5.68 -13.03 7.79
CA TYR A 26 -5.64 -13.44 6.39
C TYR A 26 -5.21 -12.30 5.48
N GLU A 27 -4.52 -12.63 4.39
CA GLU A 27 -4.13 -11.66 3.37
C GLU A 27 -5.35 -11.30 2.50
N LEU A 28 -5.68 -10.01 2.45
CA LEU A 28 -6.62 -9.45 1.50
C LEU A 28 -5.83 -8.95 0.28
N VAL A 29 -5.86 -9.74 -0.78
CA VAL A 29 -5.17 -9.48 -2.04
C VAL A 29 -6.22 -9.32 -3.12
N HIS A 30 -6.21 -8.19 -3.82
CA HIS A 30 -6.98 -8.07 -5.06
C HIS A 30 -6.21 -8.79 -6.16
N SER A 31 -6.88 -9.61 -6.97
CA SER A 31 -6.24 -10.27 -8.10
C SER A 31 -5.78 -9.18 -9.07
N PRO A 32 -4.46 -9.07 -9.36
CA PRO A 32 -3.99 -8.09 -10.33
C PRO A 32 -4.62 -8.46 -11.68
N GLY A 33 -5.50 -7.61 -12.19
CA GLY A 33 -5.86 -7.65 -13.60
C GLY A 33 -4.59 -7.53 -14.46
N GLN A 34 -4.64 -8.05 -15.69
CA GLN A 34 -3.57 -8.05 -16.71
C GLN A 34 -2.43 -7.03 -16.45
N GLY A 35 -1.34 -7.48 -15.80
CA GLY A 35 -0.19 -6.62 -15.49
C GLY A 35 0.57 -7.10 -14.25
N ASN A 36 1.24 -8.24 -14.31
CA ASN A 36 2.11 -8.74 -13.23
C ASN A 36 3.50 -8.09 -13.31
N TYR A 37 3.60 -6.80 -13.03
CA TYR A 37 4.88 -6.10 -12.96
C TYR A 37 5.27 -5.83 -11.50
N GLY A 38 6.41 -6.40 -11.09
CA GLY A 38 7.00 -6.20 -9.76
C GLY A 38 6.62 -7.27 -8.72
N ASP A 39 7.39 -7.30 -7.64
CA ASP A 39 7.15 -8.16 -6.47
C ASP A 39 6.61 -7.34 -5.30
N TYR A 40 5.80 -7.96 -4.44
CA TYR A 40 5.41 -7.33 -3.17
C TYR A 40 6.61 -7.12 -2.26
N GLY A 41 6.73 -5.90 -1.72
CA GLY A 41 7.69 -5.59 -0.65
C GLY A 41 7.39 -6.33 0.67
N ARG A 42 8.27 -6.12 1.65
CA ARG A 42 8.05 -6.64 3.01
C ARG A 42 6.81 -5.99 3.64
N TRP A 43 6.14 -6.74 4.50
CA TRP A 43 5.06 -6.22 5.32
C TRP A 43 5.52 -5.05 6.21
N SER A 44 4.65 -4.04 6.35
CA SER A 44 4.82 -2.99 7.34
C SER A 44 4.53 -3.50 8.75
N VAL A 45 4.88 -2.69 9.76
CA VAL A 45 4.49 -2.96 11.14
C VAL A 45 2.97 -2.93 11.25
N SER A 46 2.39 -3.96 11.85
CA SER A 46 0.95 -4.03 12.09
C SER A 46 0.48 -2.99 13.10
N CYS A 47 -0.78 -2.58 12.99
CA CYS A 47 -1.40 -1.73 14.00
C CYS A 47 -1.31 -2.36 15.42
N PRO A 48 -1.21 -1.56 16.49
CA PRO A 48 -1.25 -2.04 17.88
C PRO A 48 -2.42 -2.98 18.18
N VAL A 49 -2.32 -3.78 19.24
CA VAL A 49 -3.39 -4.71 19.67
C VAL A 49 -4.73 -3.97 19.80
N LYS A 50 -5.82 -4.57 19.31
CA LYS A 50 -7.19 -4.00 19.27
C LYS A 50 -7.37 -2.71 18.45
N SER A 51 -6.41 -2.34 17.60
CA SER A 51 -6.55 -1.20 16.67
C SER A 51 -6.56 -1.64 15.20
N ALA A 52 -7.06 -0.78 14.32
CA ALA A 52 -7.12 -0.99 12.88
C ALA A 52 -6.68 0.28 12.12
N ILE A 53 -6.41 0.11 10.82
CA ILE A 53 -6.13 1.25 9.94
C ILE A 53 -7.40 2.11 9.86
N CYS A 54 -7.25 3.39 10.19
CA CYS A 54 -8.33 4.38 10.18
C CYS A 54 -8.03 5.57 9.25
N GLY A 55 -6.81 5.67 8.74
CA GLY A 55 -6.38 6.76 7.87
C GLY A 55 -5.26 6.35 6.94
N ILE A 56 -5.17 7.04 5.82
CA ILE A 56 -4.13 6.88 4.81
C ILE A 56 -3.61 8.26 4.41
N GLN A 57 -2.29 8.37 4.26
CA GLN A 57 -1.65 9.50 3.61
C GLN A 57 -0.82 8.96 2.45
N THR A 58 -1.09 9.46 1.26
CA THR A 58 -0.38 9.09 0.03
C THR A 58 0.63 10.15 -0.31
N LEU A 59 1.79 9.73 -0.82
CA LEU A 59 2.71 10.60 -1.54
C LEU A 59 2.53 10.33 -3.03
N VAL A 60 2.10 11.36 -3.73
CA VAL A 60 1.82 11.34 -5.17
C VAL A 60 2.80 12.31 -5.83
N GLU A 61 3.40 11.92 -6.96
CA GLU A 61 4.26 12.84 -7.71
C GLU A 61 3.46 13.99 -8.33
N GLU A 62 4.09 15.16 -8.45
CA GLU A 62 3.47 16.29 -9.14
C GLU A 62 3.29 15.96 -10.63
N PRO A 63 2.17 16.39 -11.27
CA PRO A 63 1.93 16.12 -12.68
C PRO A 63 3.08 16.69 -13.53
N GLN A 64 3.80 15.83 -14.24
CA GLN A 64 4.63 16.26 -15.36
C GLN A 64 3.69 16.45 -16.56
N CYS A 65 3.79 17.55 -17.31
CA CYS A 65 2.88 17.80 -18.45
C CYS A 65 2.94 16.70 -19.53
N ASP A 66 1.82 16.53 -20.25
CA ASP A 66 1.60 15.62 -21.40
C ASP A 66 2.03 14.14 -21.20
N GLY A 67 1.74 13.59 -20.01
CA GLY A 67 1.80 12.16 -19.70
C GLY A 67 0.91 11.82 -18.49
N ASP A 68 0.43 10.58 -18.37
CA ASP A 68 -0.30 10.08 -17.18
C ASP A 68 0.68 9.96 -15.99
N ASP A 69 1.16 11.10 -15.49
CA ASP A 69 2.23 11.19 -14.49
C ASP A 69 1.67 11.43 -13.10
N THR A 70 0.78 10.53 -12.65
CA THR A 70 0.29 10.48 -11.26
C THR A 70 0.56 9.09 -10.68
N SER A 71 1.83 8.81 -10.44
CA SER A 71 2.32 7.61 -9.76
C SER A 71 2.10 7.75 -8.24
N LEU A 72 1.55 6.72 -7.60
CA LEU A 72 1.58 6.62 -6.15
C LEU A 72 2.96 6.11 -5.74
N ASN A 73 3.76 6.92 -5.06
CA ASN A 73 5.13 6.55 -4.70
C ASN A 73 5.25 5.94 -3.30
N ASN A 74 4.41 6.40 -2.37
CA ASN A 74 4.47 5.93 -0.99
C ASN A 74 3.12 6.04 -0.29
N VAL A 75 2.89 5.17 0.68
CA VAL A 75 1.71 5.20 1.55
C VAL A 75 2.12 5.14 3.01
N MET A 76 1.47 5.95 3.83
CA MET A 76 1.53 5.89 5.27
C MET A 76 0.13 5.58 5.82
N PHE A 77 0.05 4.63 6.74
CA PHE A 77 -1.19 4.23 7.38
C PHE A 77 -1.23 4.72 8.82
N PHE A 78 -2.40 5.19 9.25
CA PHE A 78 -2.67 5.57 10.63
C PHE A 78 -3.54 4.53 11.30
N CYS A 79 -3.24 4.19 12.54
CA CYS A 79 -3.98 3.22 13.34
C CYS A 79 -4.81 3.94 14.41
N CYS A 80 -6.07 3.52 14.57
CA CYS A 80 -6.97 3.98 15.62
C CYS A 80 -7.60 2.80 16.34
N GLU A 81 -8.00 3.01 17.59
CA GLU A 81 -8.80 2.08 18.39
C GLU A 81 -10.25 1.98 17.91
#